data_AF-D6SMA9-F1
#
_entry.id   AF-D6SMA9-F1
#
_cell.length_a   1.000
_cell.length_b   1.000
_cell.length_c   1.000
_cell.angle_alpha   90.00
_cell.angle_beta   90.00
_cell.angle_gamma   90.00
#
_symmetry.space_group_name_H-M   'P 1'
#
loop_
_entity.id
_entity.type
_entity.pdbx_description
1 polymer ?
#
loop_
_entity_poly.entity_id
_entity_poly.type
_entity_poly.pdbx_seq_one_letter_code
_entity_poly.pdbx_strand_id
1 'polypeptide(L)'
;MKINIDNNLVELAPENTDEAQDLEKLWKLIVDCVRENKKLNPVGEYHPQKNSQARFHIEDIPAPEPRKTQWSTSKASEDNTFYCSICNKYIHIVKDQEIPLCCGREMEPIE
;
A
#
# COMPACT_ATOMS: atom_id res chain seq x y z
N MET A 1 12.34 -14.38 4.57
CA MET A 1 11.84 -14.69 3.21
C MET A 1 12.78 -14.08 2.20
N LYS A 2 13.27 -14.87 1.25
CA LYS A 2 14.15 -14.41 0.18
C LYS A 2 13.34 -14.06 -1.06
N ILE A 3 13.61 -12.89 -1.64
CA ILE A 3 12.98 -12.41 -2.88
C ILE A 3 14.04 -12.42 -3.99
N ASN A 4 13.70 -13.03 -5.13
CA ASN A 4 14.50 -12.97 -6.36
C ASN A 4 13.64 -12.40 -7.50
N ILE A 5 14.27 -11.63 -8.39
CA ILE A 5 13.59 -11.05 -9.55
C ILE A 5 14.31 -11.56 -10.79
N ASP A 6 13.62 -12.38 -11.57
CA ASP A 6 14.08 -12.83 -12.88
C ASP A 6 13.21 -12.19 -13.96
N ASN A 7 13.71 -11.10 -14.55
CA ASN A 7 13.00 -10.30 -15.54
C ASN A 7 11.62 -9.83 -15.06
N ASN A 8 10.54 -10.48 -15.51
CA ASN A 8 9.16 -10.19 -15.14
C ASN A 8 8.58 -11.17 -14.10
N LEU A 9 9.40 -12.08 -13.56
CA LEU A 9 9.03 -13.04 -12.52
C LEU A 9 9.57 -12.59 -11.17
N VAL A 10 8.71 -12.63 -10.16
CA VAL A 10 9.09 -12.44 -8.76
C VAL A 10 8.99 -13.79 -8.06
N GLU A 11 10.11 -14.26 -7.54
CA GLU A 11 10.20 -15.51 -6.80
C GLU A 11 10.29 -15.21 -5.30
N LEU A 12 9.42 -15.85 -4.53
CA LEU A 12 9.40 -15.77 -3.07
C LEU A 12 9.78 -17.13 -2.50
N ALA A 13 10.92 -17.22 -1.84
CA ALA A 13 11.38 -18.42 -1.16
C ALA A 13 11.26 -18.21 0.36
N PRO A 14 10.36 -18.94 1.05
CA PRO A 14 10.26 -18.87 2.51
C PRO A 14 11.52 -19.46 3.15
N GLU A 15 12.00 -18.84 4.23
CA GLU A 15 13.20 -19.26 4.95
C GLU A 15 12.88 -19.98 6.26
N ASN A 16 11.60 -19.96 6.68
CA ASN A 16 11.10 -20.63 7.88
C ASN A 16 9.65 -21.11 7.69
N THR A 17 9.15 -21.89 8.66
CA THR A 17 7.81 -22.49 8.61
C THR A 17 6.68 -21.45 8.60
N ASP A 18 6.82 -20.37 9.35
CA ASP A 18 5.78 -19.33 9.45
C ASP A 18 5.61 -18.61 8.11
N GLU A 19 6.73 -18.26 7.47
CA GLU A 19 6.74 -17.67 6.14
C GLU A 19 6.16 -18.61 5.08
N ALA A 20 6.41 -19.92 5.18
CA ALA A 20 5.83 -20.90 4.27
C ALA A 20 4.30 -20.97 4.41
N GLN A 21 3.80 -20.93 5.65
CA GLN A 21 2.35 -20.89 5.91
C GLN A 21 1.70 -19.60 5.38
N ASP A 22 2.36 -18.45 5.55
CA ASP A 22 1.85 -17.19 5.05
C ASP A 22 1.90 -17.10 3.52
N LEU A 23 2.94 -17.62 2.89
CA LEU A 23 3.01 -17.75 1.43
C LEU A 23 1.92 -18.69 0.90
N GLU A 24 1.64 -19.80 1.58
CA GLU A 24 0.55 -20.72 1.23
C GLU A 24 -0.84 -20.03 1.33
N LYS A 25 -1.08 -19.27 2.41
CA LYS A 25 -2.31 -18.47 2.56
C LYS A 25 -2.44 -17.46 1.43
N LEU A 26 -1.36 -16.73 1.12
CA LEU A 26 -1.34 -15.77 0.01
C LEU A 26 -1.67 -16.46 -1.31
N TRP A 27 -1.08 -17.63 -1.57
CA TRP A 27 -1.30 -18.38 -2.81
C TRP A 27 -2.77 -18.79 -2.98
N LYS A 28 -3.41 -19.26 -1.89
CA LYS A 28 -4.85 -19.61 -1.88
C LYS A 28 -5.75 -18.40 -2.10
N LEU A 29 -5.31 -17.19 -1.76
CA LEU A 29 -6.07 -15.97 -1.98
C LEU A 29 -5.96 -15.48 -3.43
N ILE A 30 -4.77 -15.57 -4.03
CA ILE A 30 -4.52 -15.01 -5.38
C ILE A 30 -4.85 -15.98 -6.51
N VAL A 31 -4.72 -17.29 -6.28
CA VAL A 31 -5.04 -18.30 -7.29
C VAL A 31 -6.52 -18.62 -7.24
N ASP A 32 -7.22 -18.37 -8.34
CA ASP A 32 -8.59 -18.82 -8.54
C ASP A 32 -8.59 -19.91 -9.62
N CYS A 33 -8.98 -21.13 -9.26
CA CYS A 33 -8.98 -22.26 -10.19
C CYS A 33 -10.08 -22.19 -11.26
N VAL A 34 -11.07 -21.30 -11.09
CA VAL A 34 -12.26 -21.19 -11.95
C VAL A 34 -12.25 -19.90 -12.77
N ARG A 35 -11.61 -18.84 -12.25
CA ARG A 35 -11.51 -17.52 -12.89
C ARG A 35 -10.05 -17.16 -13.19
N GLU A 36 -9.80 -15.89 -13.50
CA GLU A 36 -8.44 -15.37 -13.58
C GLU A 36 -7.84 -15.17 -12.19
N ASN A 37 -6.52 -15.37 -12.08
CA ASN A 37 -5.79 -15.08 -10.85
C ASN A 37 -5.91 -13.60 -10.48
N LYS A 38 -6.01 -13.32 -9.18
CA LYS A 38 -6.06 -11.96 -8.65
C LYS A 38 -4.69 -11.31 -8.74
N LYS A 39 -4.64 -10.04 -9.12
CA LYS A 39 -3.40 -9.27 -9.22
C LYS A 39 -3.01 -8.65 -7.88
N LEU A 40 -1.70 -8.56 -7.63
CA LEU A 40 -1.13 -7.80 -6.52
C LEU A 40 -0.78 -6.39 -6.99
N ASN A 41 -1.44 -5.39 -6.42
CA ASN A 41 -1.23 -3.97 -6.74
C ASN A 41 -0.38 -3.31 -5.65
N PRO A 42 0.81 -2.76 -5.95
CA PRO A 42 1.67 -2.16 -4.94
C PRO A 42 1.00 -0.96 -4.25
N VAL A 43 1.28 -0.77 -2.96
CA VAL A 43 0.72 0.30 -2.14
C VAL A 43 1.80 1.29 -1.73
N GLY A 44 1.69 2.52 -2.24
CA GLY A 44 2.64 3.59 -1.94
C GLY A 44 4.04 3.28 -2.47
N GLU A 45 5.06 3.79 -1.78
CA GLU A 45 6.47 3.57 -2.09
C GLU A 45 7.13 2.68 -1.02
N TYR A 46 7.95 1.73 -1.44
CA TYR A 46 8.83 0.98 -0.55
C TYR A 46 10.17 1.69 -0.42
N HIS A 47 10.50 2.13 0.79
CA HIS A 47 11.79 2.76 1.07
C HIS A 47 12.41 2.14 2.33
N PRO A 48 13.50 1.35 2.20
CA PRO A 48 14.05 0.55 3.31
C PRO A 48 14.37 1.34 4.58
N GLN A 49 14.72 2.63 4.42
CA GLN A 49 15.07 3.52 5.53
C GLN A 49 13.85 4.10 6.26
N LYS A 50 12.68 4.12 5.63
CA LYS A 50 11.45 4.74 6.17
C LYS A 50 10.35 3.73 6.45
N ASN A 51 10.35 2.59 5.76
CA ASN A 51 9.33 1.57 5.87
C ASN A 51 9.95 0.19 5.68
N SER A 52 9.78 -0.68 6.67
CA SER A 52 10.38 -2.02 6.66
C SER A 52 9.61 -3.05 5.83
N GLN A 53 8.48 -2.66 5.22
CA GLN A 53 7.56 -3.60 4.57
C GLN A 53 7.10 -3.09 3.20
N ALA A 54 7.25 -3.93 2.18
CA ALA A 54 6.56 -3.77 0.90
C ALA A 54 5.11 -4.25 1.06
N ARG A 55 4.15 -3.49 0.52
CA ARG A 55 2.72 -3.78 0.70
C ARG A 55 2.00 -3.83 -0.63
N PHE A 56 1.04 -4.76 -0.73
CA PHE A 56 0.22 -4.98 -1.90
C PHE A 56 -1.25 -5.07 -1.53
N HIS A 57 -2.12 -4.53 -2.39
CA HIS A 57 -3.55 -4.82 -2.42
C HIS A 57 -3.81 -6.02 -3.33
N ILE A 58 -4.61 -6.98 -2.88
CA ILE A 58 -5.10 -8.06 -3.73
C ILE A 58 -6.36 -7.56 -4.44
N GLU A 59 -6.36 -7.60 -5.77
CA GLU A 59 -7.50 -7.22 -6.60
C GLU A 59 -8.75 -8.04 -6.24
N ASP A 60 -9.94 -7.44 -6.34
CA ASP A 60 -11.23 -8.09 -6.04
C ASP A 60 -11.38 -8.67 -4.63
N ILE A 61 -10.50 -8.31 -3.69
CA ILE A 61 -10.71 -8.52 -2.26
C ILE A 61 -11.07 -7.16 -1.65
N PRO A 62 -12.32 -6.95 -1.20
CA PRO A 62 -12.72 -5.68 -0.62
C PRO A 62 -11.87 -5.42 0.62
N ALA A 63 -11.03 -4.38 0.55
CA ALA A 63 -10.38 -3.84 1.73
C ALA A 63 -11.43 -3.17 2.62
N PRO A 64 -11.26 -3.15 3.95
CA PRO A 64 -12.08 -2.30 4.79
C PRO A 64 -11.92 -0.84 4.31
N GLU A 65 -13.03 -0.22 3.90
CA GLU A 65 -13.08 1.18 3.49
C GLU A 65 -12.77 2.12 4.67
N PRO A 66 -12.23 3.33 4.42
CA PRO A 66 -11.88 3.94 3.13
C PRO A 66 -10.38 3.90 2.86
N ARG A 67 -9.93 3.37 1.71
CA ARG A 67 -8.51 3.42 1.28
C ARG A 67 -8.22 4.29 0.06
N LYS A 68 -9.26 4.74 -0.65
CA LYS A 68 -9.11 5.71 -1.75
C LYS A 68 -8.91 7.10 -1.18
N THR A 69 -8.05 7.87 -1.84
CA THR A 69 -7.84 9.27 -1.48
C THR A 69 -9.14 10.04 -1.73
N GLN A 70 -9.82 10.46 -0.67
CA GLN A 70 -11.01 11.33 -0.75
C GLN A 70 -10.59 12.73 -0.33
N TRP A 71 -11.20 13.77 -0.89
CA TRP A 71 -10.91 15.13 -0.46
C TRP A 71 -11.67 15.42 0.84
N SER A 72 -10.99 15.95 1.86
CA SER A 72 -11.65 16.39 3.10
C SER A 72 -12.17 17.82 2.95
N THR A 73 -12.99 18.26 3.91
CA THR A 73 -13.45 19.66 3.99
C THR A 73 -12.35 20.61 4.50
N SER A 74 -11.26 20.07 5.04
CA SER A 74 -10.17 20.83 5.67
C SER A 74 -9.18 21.32 4.62
N LYS A 75 -8.70 22.55 4.78
CA LYS A 75 -7.74 23.18 3.85
C LYS A 75 -6.37 23.35 4.49
N ALA A 76 -5.32 23.24 3.67
CA ALA A 76 -3.95 23.49 4.08
C ALA A 76 -3.76 24.97 4.45
N SER A 77 -3.21 25.24 5.63
CA SER A 77 -2.93 26.59 6.13
C SER A 77 -1.77 27.27 5.40
N GLU A 78 -0.86 26.48 4.83
CA GLU A 78 0.35 26.90 4.13
C GLU A 78 0.78 25.82 3.12
N ASP A 79 1.69 26.17 2.21
CA ASP A 79 2.31 25.21 1.29
C ASP A 79 3.12 24.20 2.11
N ASN A 80 2.66 22.95 2.17
CA ASN A 80 3.36 21.91 2.91
C ASN A 80 3.24 20.55 2.19
N THR A 81 4.17 19.65 2.48
CA THR A 81 4.11 18.26 2.07
C THR A 81 3.35 17.48 3.14
N PHE A 82 2.21 16.93 2.75
CA PHE A 82 1.41 16.08 3.61
C PHE A 82 1.75 14.62 3.34
N TYR A 83 1.79 13.80 4.40
CA TYR A 83 2.01 12.38 4.32
C TYR A 83 0.94 11.60 5.07
N CYS A 84 0.71 10.37 4.65
CA CYS A 84 -0.14 9.45 5.38
C CYS A 84 0.75 8.41 6.06
N SER A 85 0.75 8.37 7.39
CA SER A 85 1.45 7.36 8.18
C SER A 85 0.95 5.92 7.93
N ILE A 86 -0.25 5.76 7.37
CA ILE A 86 -0.77 4.44 6.98
C ILE A 86 -0.21 4.04 5.64
N CYS A 87 -0.44 4.80 4.55
CA CYS A 87 -0.06 4.40 3.18
C CYS A 87 1.37 4.80 2.79
N ASN A 88 2.04 5.64 3.60
CA ASN A 88 3.28 6.37 3.28
C ASN A 88 3.25 7.07 1.93
N LYS A 89 2.05 7.52 1.51
CA LYS A 89 1.87 8.40 0.37
C LYS A 89 2.25 9.81 0.80
N TYR A 90 2.99 10.51 -0.04
CA TYR A 90 3.33 11.92 0.11
C TYR A 90 2.59 12.70 -0.97
N ILE A 91 2.11 13.89 -0.62
CA ILE A 91 1.52 14.82 -1.57
C ILE A 91 1.88 16.24 -1.15
N HIS A 92 2.33 17.04 -2.11
CA HIS A 92 2.52 18.46 -1.90
C HIS A 92 1.18 19.17 -2.11
N ILE A 93 0.77 19.97 -1.13
CA ILE A 93 -0.50 20.69 -1.14
C ILE A 93 -0.20 22.16 -0.97
N VAL A 94 -0.75 23.00 -1.85
CA VAL A 94 -0.57 24.44 -1.73
C VAL A 94 -1.58 25.04 -0.74
N LYS A 95 -1.27 26.21 -0.20
CA LYS A 95 -2.15 26.96 0.70
C LYS A 95 -3.57 27.05 0.12
N ASP A 96 -4.56 26.88 1.00
CA ASP A 96 -6.00 26.89 0.71
C ASP A 96 -6.52 25.73 -0.17
N GLN A 97 -5.68 24.74 -0.52
CA GLN A 97 -6.14 23.48 -1.13
C GLN A 97 -6.64 22.49 -0.08
N GLU A 98 -7.57 21.63 -0.50
CA GLU A 98 -8.17 20.59 0.32
C GLU A 98 -7.14 19.52 0.69
N ILE A 99 -7.10 19.15 1.98
CA ILE A 99 -6.24 18.08 2.47
C ILE A 99 -6.95 16.74 2.15
N PRO A 100 -6.31 15.83 1.42
CA PRO A 100 -6.89 14.54 1.14
C PRO A 100 -6.88 13.64 2.38
N LEU A 101 -7.93 12.85 2.49
CA LEU A 101 -8.01 11.66 3.32
C LEU A 101 -7.29 10.49 2.62
N CYS A 102 -6.10 10.07 3.06
CA CYS A 102 -5.54 8.75 2.66
C CYS A 102 -5.86 7.72 3.73
N CYS A 103 -6.31 6.53 3.33
CA CYS A 103 -6.61 5.44 4.28
C CYS A 103 -7.63 5.82 5.37
N GLY A 104 -8.55 6.73 5.06
CA GLY A 104 -9.64 7.14 5.94
C GLY A 104 -9.23 8.12 7.03
N ARG A 105 -8.02 8.70 6.94
CA ARG A 105 -7.54 9.76 7.85
C ARG A 105 -7.00 10.92 7.04
N GLU A 106 -7.11 12.13 7.59
CA GLU A 106 -6.44 13.31 7.05
C GLU A 106 -4.93 13.07 7.04
N MET A 107 -4.29 13.47 5.95
CA MET A 107 -2.84 13.41 5.85
C MET A 107 -2.22 14.45 6.79
N GLU A 108 -1.07 14.12 7.37
CA GLU A 108 -0.36 14.93 8.36
C GLU A 108 0.72 15.77 7.66
N PRO A 109 0.93 17.04 8.01
CA PRO A 109 2.03 17.83 7.45
C PRO A 109 3.39 17.31 7.94
N ILE A 110 4.41 17.43 7.09
CA ILE A 110 5.81 17.23 7.47
C ILE A 110 6.38 18.60 7.78
N GLU A 111 6.46 18.94 9.06
CA GLU A 111 7.24 20.11 9.50
C GLU A 111 8.74 19.95 9.18
#